data_AF-A0A1K0IFD0-F1
#
_entry.id   AF-A0A1K0IFD0-F1
#
_cell.length_a   1.000
_cell.length_b   1.000
_cell.length_c   1.000
_cell.angle_alpha   90.00
_cell.angle_beta   90.00
_cell.angle_gamma   90.00
#
_symmetry.space_group_name_H-M   'P 1'
#
loop_
_entity.id
_entity.type
_entity.pdbx_description
1 polymer ?
#
loop_
_entity_poly.entity_id
_entity_poly.type
_entity_poly.pdbx_seq_one_letter_code
_entity_poly.pdbx_strand_id
1 'polypeptide(L)'
;MTLPGPTGERNTYTLLPREHVLCLATQEADLALQLGAVLTVGADAVWPENPVSRGLFARLPKGVQSRVRMVADWTAADIAIDAVLHHGDSDQLRTVCEQVAVRTGPIIGVQGLAQGEPNIALDRLLIERSLSVNTAAAGGNASLMTIG
;
A
#
# COMPACT_ATOMS: atom_id res chain seq x y z
N MET A 1 -14.16 0.79 -11.59
CA MET A 1 -15.52 0.42 -12.03
C MET A 1 -16.40 1.67 -12.11
N THR A 2 -17.30 1.73 -13.10
CA THR A 2 -18.34 2.78 -13.14
C THR A 2 -19.48 2.37 -12.23
N LEU A 3 -19.93 3.27 -11.37
CA LEU A 3 -21.05 3.06 -10.46
C LEU A 3 -22.36 3.45 -11.15
N PRO A 4 -23.48 2.74 -10.87
CA PRO A 4 -24.79 3.21 -11.27
C PRO A 4 -25.06 4.58 -10.64
N GLY A 5 -25.67 5.48 -11.40
CA GLY A 5 -25.90 6.85 -10.98
C GLY A 5 -26.92 7.56 -11.87
N PRO A 6 -27.27 8.81 -11.54
CA PRO A 6 -28.23 9.59 -12.31
C PRO A 6 -27.71 9.91 -13.71
N THR A 7 -28.63 10.19 -14.63
CA THR A 7 -28.25 10.74 -15.95
C THR A 7 -27.59 12.10 -15.77
N GLY A 8 -26.66 12.46 -16.66
CA GLY A 8 -25.90 13.71 -16.55
C GLY A 8 -24.68 13.60 -15.63
N GLU A 9 -24.42 12.42 -15.07
CA GLU A 9 -23.24 12.14 -14.25
C GLU A 9 -22.54 10.85 -14.69
N ARG A 10 -21.22 10.82 -14.47
CA ARG A 10 -20.42 9.58 -14.53
C ARG A 10 -19.64 9.45 -13.23
N ASN A 11 -20.02 8.46 -12.43
CA ASN A 11 -19.39 8.16 -11.16
C ASN A 11 -18.48 6.93 -11.33
N THR A 12 -17.19 7.06 -11.00
CA THR A 12 -16.20 5.99 -11.12
C THR A 12 -15.53 5.74 -9.78
N TYR A 13 -15.44 4.47 -9.39
CA TYR A 13 -14.69 4.02 -8.22
C TYR A 13 -13.46 3.23 -8.65
N THR A 14 -12.30 3.54 -8.08
CA THR A 14 -11.03 2.87 -8.36
C THR A 14 -10.29 2.58 -7.06
N LEU A 15 -9.65 1.42 -6.98
CA LEU A 15 -8.68 1.09 -5.96
C LEU A 15 -7.28 1.43 -6.48
N LEU A 16 -6.51 2.14 -5.66
CA LEU A 16 -5.14 2.55 -5.97
C LEU A 16 -4.20 2.00 -4.90
N PRO A 17 -2.96 1.64 -5.24
CA PRO A 17 -1.97 1.29 -4.22
C PRO A 17 -1.70 2.46 -3.28
N ARG A 18 -1.45 2.14 -2.01
CA ARG A 18 -0.53 2.95 -1.19
C ARG A 18 0.85 2.90 -1.83
N GLU A 19 1.60 4.00 -1.84
CA GLU A 19 2.84 4.06 -2.63
C GLU A 19 3.99 3.33 -1.94
N HIS A 20 4.17 3.54 -0.64
CA HIS A 20 5.32 3.04 0.12
C HIS A 20 4.88 2.20 1.33
N VAL A 21 5.19 0.91 1.32
CA VAL A 21 4.85 -0.02 2.40
C VAL A 21 6.12 -0.49 3.11
N LEU A 22 6.24 -0.15 4.40
CA LEU A 22 7.34 -0.63 5.24
C LEU A 22 7.13 -2.11 5.57
N CYS A 23 8.13 -2.93 5.28
CA CYS A 23 8.14 -4.36 5.56
C CYS A 23 9.11 -4.66 6.70
N LEU A 24 8.58 -5.10 7.84
CA LEU A 24 9.35 -5.49 9.02
C LEU A 24 9.14 -6.99 9.26
N ALA A 25 10.18 -7.77 9.03
CA ALA A 25 10.21 -9.19 9.32
C ALA A 25 11.65 -9.63 9.61
N THR A 26 11.81 -10.55 10.56
CA THR A 26 13.13 -11.13 10.90
C THR A 26 13.41 -12.41 10.12
N GLN A 27 12.37 -13.10 9.66
CA GLN A 27 12.49 -14.29 8.83
C GLN A 27 12.44 -13.91 7.35
N GLU A 28 13.31 -14.55 6.56
CA GLU A 28 13.38 -14.30 5.12
C GLU A 28 12.07 -14.66 4.39
N ALA A 29 11.41 -15.74 4.81
CA ALA A 29 10.14 -16.19 4.24
C ALA A 29 9.02 -15.15 4.44
N ASP A 30 8.92 -14.59 5.64
CA ASP A 30 7.95 -13.54 5.97
C ASP A 30 8.24 -12.24 5.22
N LEU A 31 9.51 -11.87 5.07
CA LEU A 31 9.90 -10.69 4.28
C LEU A 31 9.56 -10.87 2.79
N ALA A 32 9.77 -12.08 2.26
CA ALA A 32 9.39 -12.43 0.89
C ALA A 32 7.86 -12.43 0.69
N LEU A 33 7.10 -12.91 1.68
CA LEU A 33 5.64 -12.86 1.68
C LEU A 33 5.14 -11.40 1.68
N GLN A 34 5.69 -10.55 2.55
CA GLN A 34 5.38 -9.12 2.59
C GLN A 34 5.65 -8.46 1.24
N LEU A 35 6.81 -8.75 0.63
CA LEU A 35 7.13 -8.26 -0.71
C LEU A 35 6.10 -8.71 -1.75
N GLY A 36 5.69 -9.97 -1.73
CA GLY A 36 4.66 -10.49 -2.63
C GLY A 36 3.34 -9.72 -2.50
N ALA A 37 2.89 -9.46 -1.27
CA ALA A 37 1.69 -8.67 -1.01
C ALA A 37 1.80 -7.23 -1.54
N VAL A 38 2.92 -6.56 -1.26
CA VAL A 38 3.20 -5.18 -1.70
C VAL A 38 3.20 -5.07 -3.24
N LEU A 39 3.86 -6.01 -3.92
CA LEU A 39 3.92 -6.01 -5.39
C LEU A 39 2.57 -6.36 -6.02
N THR A 40 1.80 -7.26 -5.40
CA THR A 40 0.46 -7.66 -5.90
C THR A 40 -0.48 -6.46 -5.99
N VAL A 41 -0.42 -5.53 -5.04
CA VAL A 41 -1.24 -4.32 -5.06
C VAL A 41 -0.65 -3.20 -5.92
N GLY A 42 0.59 -3.33 -6.39
CA GLY A 42 1.26 -2.28 -7.18
C GLY A 42 1.94 -1.20 -6.33
N ALA A 43 2.30 -1.51 -5.08
CA ALA A 43 3.06 -0.63 -4.18
C ALA A 43 4.58 -0.88 -4.27
N ASP A 44 5.38 0.02 -3.67
CA ASP A 44 6.82 -0.14 -3.46
C ASP A 44 7.12 -0.56 -2.01
N ALA A 45 8.03 -1.51 -1.83
CA ALA A 45 8.44 -1.96 -0.51
C ALA A 45 9.55 -1.08 0.05
N VAL A 46 9.47 -0.73 1.33
CA VAL A 46 10.53 -0.06 2.08
C VAL A 46 11.12 -1.08 3.06
N TRP A 47 12.42 -1.34 2.96
CA TRP A 47 13.12 -2.34 3.76
C TRP A 47 14.22 -1.70 4.60
N PRO A 48 14.21 -1.89 5.93
CA PRO A 48 15.37 -1.59 6.75
C PRO A 48 16.56 -2.46 6.31
N GLU A 49 17.73 -1.85 6.18
CA GLU A 49 18.95 -2.58 5.85
C GLU A 49 19.39 -3.49 6.99
N ASN A 50 19.40 -4.80 6.73
CA ASN A 50 19.94 -5.80 7.65
C ASN A 50 20.42 -7.03 6.84
N PRO A 51 21.07 -8.02 7.45
CA PRO A 51 21.58 -9.19 6.73
C PRO A 51 20.50 -9.97 5.96
N VAL A 52 19.29 -10.08 6.50
CA VAL A 52 18.17 -10.81 5.86
C VAL A 52 17.67 -10.05 4.64
N SER A 53 17.37 -8.75 4.78
CA SER A 53 16.87 -7.93 3.67
C SER A 53 17.91 -7.81 2.55
N ARG A 54 19.19 -7.63 2.88
CA ARG A 54 20.28 -7.58 1.89
C ARG A 54 20.47 -8.92 1.18
N GLY A 55 20.43 -10.03 1.92
CA GLY A 55 20.58 -11.38 1.38
C GLY A 55 19.46 -11.73 0.41
N LEU A 56 18.21 -11.42 0.77
CA LEU A 56 17.06 -11.60 -0.10
C LEU A 56 17.14 -10.68 -1.32
N PHE A 57 17.39 -9.38 -1.12
CA PHE A 57 17.45 -8.37 -2.20
C PHE A 57 18.44 -8.77 -3.31
N ALA A 58 19.63 -9.24 -2.94
CA ALA A 58 20.67 -9.63 -3.89
C ALA A 58 20.24 -10.77 -4.83
N ARG A 59 19.26 -11.59 -4.45
CA ARG A 59 18.74 -12.71 -5.25
C ARG A 59 17.48 -12.37 -6.03
N LEU A 60 16.90 -11.19 -5.82
CA LEU A 60 15.68 -10.77 -6.54
C LEU A 60 16.01 -10.40 -8.00
N PRO A 61 15.09 -10.63 -8.95
CA PRO A 61 15.21 -10.09 -10.29
C PRO A 61 15.28 -8.56 -10.30
N LYS A 62 15.96 -7.96 -11.29
CA LYS A 62 16.15 -6.49 -11.36
C LYS A 62 14.84 -5.69 -11.33
N GLY A 63 13.80 -6.16 -12.02
CA GLY A 63 12.49 -5.49 -12.01
C GLY A 63 11.80 -5.52 -10.65
N VAL A 64 12.12 -6.51 -9.81
CA VAL A 64 11.65 -6.57 -8.42
C VAL A 64 12.51 -5.67 -7.53
N GLN A 65 13.83 -5.68 -7.72
CA GLN A 65 14.74 -4.78 -7.00
C GLN A 65 14.36 -3.30 -7.19
N SER A 66 13.92 -2.89 -8.39
CA SER A 66 13.47 -1.52 -8.63
C SER A 66 12.21 -1.11 -7.86
N ARG A 67 11.51 -2.07 -7.25
CA ARG A 67 10.32 -1.87 -6.43
C ARG A 67 10.61 -1.99 -4.92
N VAL A 68 11.89 -2.10 -4.55
CA VAL A 68 12.33 -2.21 -3.16
C VAL A 68 13.31 -1.09 -2.85
N ARG A 69 12.95 -0.23 -1.90
CA ARG A 69 13.79 0.82 -1.36
C ARG A 69 14.42 0.34 -0.05
N MET A 70 15.73 0.10 -0.06
CA MET A 70 16.52 -0.11 1.16
C MET A 70 16.74 1.21 1.90
N VAL A 71 16.57 1.21 3.22
CA VAL A 71 16.78 2.37 4.10
C VAL A 71 17.60 1.97 5.31
N ALA A 72 18.57 2.80 5.71
CA ALA A 72 19.41 2.51 6.88
C ALA A 72 18.60 2.62 8.18
N ASP A 73 17.73 3.62 8.27
CA ASP A 73 16.85 3.88 9.40
C ASP A 73 15.47 4.27 8.89
N TRP A 74 14.48 3.41 9.12
CA TRP A 74 13.10 3.67 8.71
C TRP A 74 12.39 4.66 9.65
N THR A 75 12.91 4.87 10.86
CA THR A 75 12.32 5.80 11.84
C THR A 75 12.60 7.26 11.49
N ALA A 76 13.56 7.52 10.59
CA ALA A 76 13.84 8.85 10.07
C ALA A 76 12.60 9.49 9.42
N ALA A 77 12.40 10.78 9.70
CA ALA A 77 11.18 11.51 9.36
C ALA A 77 10.97 11.71 7.84
N ASP A 78 12.05 11.70 7.07
CA ASP A 78 12.07 11.88 5.62
C ASP A 78 11.77 10.60 4.82
N ILE A 79 11.68 9.45 5.50
CA ILE A 79 11.27 8.19 4.87
C ILE A 79 9.76 8.17 4.66
N ALA A 80 9.33 8.14 3.40
CA ALA A 80 7.92 8.02 3.05
C ALA A 80 7.39 6.62 3.39
N ILE A 81 6.33 6.56 4.18
CA ILE A 81 5.67 5.31 4.62
C ILE A 81 4.16 5.57 4.67
N ASP A 82 3.38 4.80 3.92
CA ASP A 82 1.92 4.90 3.85
C ASP A 82 1.21 3.75 4.59
N ALA A 83 1.90 2.62 4.79
CA ALA A 83 1.46 1.47 5.57
C ALA A 83 2.66 0.68 6.11
N VAL A 84 2.43 -0.12 7.14
CA VAL A 84 3.43 -1.02 7.74
C VAL A 84 2.89 -2.45 7.78
N LEU A 85 3.72 -3.40 7.36
CA LEU A 85 3.55 -4.83 7.58
C LEU A 85 4.61 -5.29 8.59
N HIS A 86 4.19 -5.96 9.65
CA HIS A 86 5.08 -6.47 10.69
C HIS A 86 4.80 -7.96 10.96
N HIS A 87 5.78 -8.85 10.71
CA HIS A 87 5.76 -10.23 11.20
C HIS A 87 6.67 -10.35 12.41
N GLY A 88 6.11 -10.70 13.57
CA GLY A 88 6.87 -10.79 14.82
C GLY A 88 5.99 -11.02 16.03
N ASP A 89 6.53 -10.77 17.22
CA ASP A 89 5.80 -10.88 18.48
C ASP A 89 5.05 -9.57 18.84
N SER A 90 4.24 -9.63 19.89
CA SER A 90 3.42 -8.52 20.36
C SER A 90 4.23 -7.34 20.91
N ASP A 91 5.39 -7.60 21.50
CA ASP A 91 6.22 -6.57 22.13
C ASP A 91 6.95 -5.75 21.05
N GLN A 92 7.44 -6.44 20.02
CA GLN A 92 7.97 -5.83 18.81
C GLN A 92 6.89 -5.03 18.08
N LEU A 93 5.70 -5.61 17.89
CA LEU A 93 4.57 -4.93 17.24
C LEU A 93 4.19 -3.65 17.99
N ARG A 94 4.14 -3.69 19.32
CA ARG A 94 3.87 -2.52 20.15
C ARG A 94 4.91 -1.43 19.93
N THR A 95 6.20 -1.79 19.93
CA THR A 95 7.30 -0.86 19.68
C THR A 95 7.15 -0.21 18.30
N VAL A 96 6.81 -0.99 17.27
CA VAL A 96 6.55 -0.48 15.91
C VAL A 96 5.39 0.51 15.92
N CYS A 97 4.27 0.18 16.57
CA CYS A 97 3.11 1.07 16.67
C CYS A 97 3.46 2.40 17.37
N GLU A 98 4.24 2.36 18.46
CA GLU A 98 4.69 3.56 19.17
C GLU A 98 5.57 4.46 18.27
N GLN A 99 6.52 3.87 17.53
CA GLN A 99 7.36 4.60 16.58
C GLN A 99 6.58 5.18 15.40
N VAL A 100 5.59 4.45 14.90
CA VAL A 100 4.72 4.92 13.81
C VAL A 100 3.81 6.06 14.29
N ALA A 101 3.30 5.97 15.52
CA ALA A 101 2.36 6.95 16.08
C ALA A 101 2.99 8.34 16.31
N VAL A 102 4.31 8.42 16.50
CA VAL A 102 5.01 9.71 16.67
C VAL A 102 5.37 10.39 15.34
N ARG A 103 5.16 9.73 14.20
CA ARG A 103 5.43 10.34 12.89
C ARG A 103 4.44 11.46 12.61
N THR A 104 4.94 12.56 12.07
CA THR A 104 4.09 13.65 11.58
C THR A 104 3.41 13.24 10.28
N GLY A 105 2.17 13.69 10.07
CA GLY A 105 1.44 13.47 8.82
C GLY A 105 0.21 12.57 9.01
N PRO A 106 -0.26 11.90 7.94
CA PRO A 106 -1.38 10.98 8.02
C PRO A 106 -1.13 9.84 9.00
N ILE A 107 -2.20 9.32 9.61
CA ILE A 107 -2.11 8.10 10.42
C ILE A 107 -1.77 6.92 9.51
N ILE A 108 -0.65 6.26 9.80
CA ILE A 108 -0.17 5.09 9.06
C ILE A 108 -0.75 3.83 9.68
N GLY A 109 -1.39 3.00 8.85
CA GLY A 109 -1.93 1.71 9.29
C GLY A 109 -0.81 0.68 9.48
N VAL A 110 -0.81 0.00 10.63
CA VAL A 110 0.07 -1.13 10.92
C VAL A 110 -0.72 -2.44 10.87
N GLN A 111 -0.24 -3.43 10.12
CA GLN A 111 -0.71 -4.80 10.16
C GLN A 111 0.33 -5.65 10.91
N GLY A 112 -0.04 -6.14 12.08
CA GLY A 112 0.76 -7.08 12.86
C GLY A 112 0.34 -8.51 12.59
N LEU A 113 1.30 -9.35 12.24
CA LEU A 113 1.13 -10.77 11.94
C LEU A 113 2.11 -11.58 12.82
N ALA A 114 1.70 -12.78 13.21
CA ALA A 114 2.64 -13.73 13.84
C ALA A 114 3.66 -14.22 12.80
N GLN A 115 4.84 -14.65 13.23
CA GLN A 115 5.82 -15.24 12.30
C GLN A 115 5.21 -16.44 11.54
N GLY A 116 5.41 -16.48 10.23
CA GLY A 116 4.86 -17.51 9.34
C GLY A 116 3.36 -17.39 9.04
N GLU A 117 2.66 -16.36 9.53
CA GLU A 117 1.24 -16.12 9.21
C GLU A 117 1.09 -15.63 7.75
N PRO A 118 0.40 -16.38 6.86
CA PRO A 118 0.34 -16.03 5.45
C PRO A 118 -0.68 -14.93 5.11
N ASN A 119 -1.65 -14.66 5.99
CA ASN A 119 -2.85 -13.88 5.63
C ASN A 119 -2.66 -12.36 5.80
N ILE A 120 -1.92 -11.75 4.88
CA ILE A 120 -1.83 -10.28 4.78
C ILE A 120 -3.12 -9.72 4.15
N ALA A 121 -3.75 -8.76 4.81
CA ALA A 121 -4.95 -8.09 4.30
C ALA A 121 -4.56 -7.06 3.22
N LEU A 122 -4.67 -7.47 1.94
CA LEU A 122 -4.26 -6.66 0.78
C LEU A 122 -5.11 -5.41 0.57
N ASP A 123 -6.39 -5.46 0.91
CA ASP A 123 -7.33 -4.34 0.86
C ASP A 123 -6.85 -3.15 1.70
N ARG A 124 -6.19 -3.41 2.83
CA ARG A 124 -5.60 -2.38 3.70
C ARG A 124 -4.34 -1.72 3.11
N LEU A 125 -3.79 -2.27 2.03
CA LEU A 125 -2.70 -1.67 1.26
C LEU A 125 -3.20 -0.82 0.07
N LEU A 126 -4.52 -0.71 -0.09
CA LEU A 126 -5.16 0.09 -1.13
C LEU A 126 -5.77 1.37 -0.56
N ILE A 127 -6.03 2.32 -1.45
CA ILE A 127 -6.74 3.56 -1.24
C ILE A 127 -7.94 3.58 -2.19
N GLU A 128 -9.09 3.94 -1.65
CA GLU A 128 -10.32 4.10 -2.42
C GLU A 128 -10.37 5.50 -3.05
N ARG A 129 -10.67 5.57 -4.34
CA ARG A 129 -10.88 6.83 -5.06
C ARG A 129 -12.23 6.81 -5.76
N SER A 130 -13.07 7.78 -5.41
CA SER A 130 -14.33 8.06 -6.10
C SER A 130 -14.19 9.34 -6.93
N LEU A 131 -14.54 9.28 -8.22
CA LEU A 131 -14.53 10.39 -9.15
C LEU A 131 -15.93 10.58 -9.73
N SER A 132 -16.53 11.73 -9.49
CA SER A 132 -17.81 12.14 -10.06
C SER A 132 -17.59 13.22 -11.13
N VAL A 133 -18.06 12.96 -12.34
CA VAL A 133 -17.98 13.90 -13.47
C VAL A 133 -19.38 14.30 -13.90
N ASN A 134 -19.70 15.60 -13.80
CA ASN A 134 -20.92 16.16 -14.38
C ASN A 134 -20.78 16.22 -15.90
N THR A 135 -21.48 15.31 -16.61
CA THR A 135 -21.43 15.20 -18.07
C THR A 135 -22.40 16.15 -18.77
N ALA A 136 -23.32 16.79 -18.03
CA ALA A 136 -24.27 17.77 -18.54
C ALA A 136 -23.79 19.22 -18.35
N ALA A 137 -22.61 19.45 -17.77
CA ALA A 137 -22.10 20.77 -17.43
C ALA A 137 -22.01 21.74 -18.63
N ALA A 138 -21.89 21.22 -19.86
CA ALA A 138 -21.85 22.02 -21.09
C ALA A 138 -23.24 22.42 -21.63
N GLY A 139 -24.33 22.16 -20.89
CA GLY A 139 -25.69 22.62 -21.23
C GLY A 139 -26.60 21.58 -21.90
N GLY A 140 -26.20 20.31 -21.93
CA GLY A 140 -27.03 19.22 -22.47
C GLY A 140 -26.44 17.85 -22.18
N ASN A 141 -27.30 16.83 -22.00
CA ASN A 141 -26.87 15.45 -21.79
C ASN A 141 -26.91 14.70 -23.11
N ALA A 142 -25.75 14.50 -23.73
CA ALA A 142 -25.62 13.80 -25.02
C ALA A 142 -26.26 12.41 -25.01
N SER A 143 -26.23 11.69 -23.89
CA SER A 143 -26.84 10.35 -23.76
C SER A 143 -28.37 10.38 -23.81
N LEU A 144 -29.00 11.51 -23.45
CA LEU A 144 -30.44 11.69 -23.55
C LEU A 144 -30.88 12.17 -24.95
N MET A 145 -29.98 12.77 -25.74
CA MET A 145 -30.29 13.21 -27.11
C MET A 145 -30.42 12.05 -28.10
N THR A 146 -30.04 10.83 -27.70
CA THR A 146 -30.08 9.61 -28.53
C THR A 146 -31.20 8.63 -28.16
N ILE A 147 -32.02 8.94 -27.15
CA ILE A 147 -33.18 8.12 -26.75
C ILE A 147 -34.43 8.75 -27.38
N GLY A 148 -35.06 8.06 -28.32
CA GLY A 148 -36.29 8.45 -29.01
C GLY A 148 -37.21 7.26 -29.22
#